data_AF-A0A3M1AGY8-F1
#
_entry.id   AF-A0A3M1AGY8-F1
#
_cell.length_a   1.000
_cell.length_b   1.000
_cell.length_c   1.000
_cell.angle_alpha   90.00
_cell.angle_beta   90.00
_cell.angle_gamma   90.00
#
_symmetry.space_group_name_H-M   'P 1'
#
loop_
_entity.id
_entity.type
_entity.pdbx_description
1 polymer ?
#
loop_
_entity_poly.entity_id
_entity_poly.type
_entity_poly.pdbx_seq_one_letter_code
_entity_poly.pdbx_strand_id
1 'polypeptide(L)'
;MKRFALYIFLLSPVVGSAALAQSSAQKYWIFFRDKGPVALAKSTLAYREAAQRLSDRAIQRRLKVRPPERLLDETDLEVYPAYLQALQNLGIHPIVKSRWLNAVSAYLTQAQLRTVSSLAFVKHLQPVRRLDIPRPPGKVPP
;
A
#
# COMPACT_ATOMS: atom_id res chain seq x y z
N MET A 1 8.93 51.02 -61.87
CA MET A 1 10.09 50.34 -61.26
C MET A 1 9.70 49.84 -59.88
N LYS A 2 10.03 48.58 -59.60
CA LYS A 2 10.10 47.90 -58.28
C LYS A 2 8.77 47.56 -57.59
N ARG A 3 8.43 46.28 -57.77
CA ARG A 3 7.47 45.44 -57.04
C ARG A 3 7.89 45.39 -55.56
N PHE A 4 6.95 45.53 -54.63
CA PHE A 4 7.15 45.13 -53.23
C PHE A 4 6.08 44.10 -52.87
N ALA A 5 6.50 42.84 -52.88
CA ALA A 5 5.83 41.75 -52.20
C ALA A 5 6.46 41.63 -50.81
N LEU A 6 5.68 41.45 -49.73
CA LEU A 6 6.19 40.81 -48.52
C LEU A 6 5.06 40.31 -47.58
N TYR A 7 4.77 39.02 -47.73
CA TYR A 7 4.47 38.02 -46.69
C TYR A 7 3.74 38.44 -45.40
N ILE A 8 2.44 38.08 -45.35
CA ILE A 8 1.68 37.84 -44.12
C ILE A 8 2.23 36.57 -43.46
N PHE A 9 2.96 36.73 -42.35
CA PHE A 9 3.43 35.62 -41.53
C PHE A 9 2.26 35.08 -40.70
N LEU A 10 1.60 34.02 -41.20
CA LEU A 10 0.62 33.22 -40.48
C LEU A 10 1.30 32.49 -39.31
N LEU A 11 1.36 33.14 -38.16
CA LEU A 11 1.77 32.53 -36.90
C LEU A 11 0.61 31.65 -36.38
N SER A 12 0.55 30.40 -36.85
CA SER A 12 -0.37 29.42 -36.26
C SER A 12 0.15 29.05 -34.86
N PRO A 13 -0.67 29.14 -33.79
CA PRO A 13 -0.30 28.56 -32.53
C PRO A 13 -0.39 27.04 -32.71
N VAL A 14 0.78 26.39 -32.75
CA VAL A 14 0.86 24.95 -32.52
C VAL A 14 0.43 24.72 -31.07
N VAL A 15 -0.87 24.55 -30.86
CA VAL A 15 -1.43 24.10 -29.59
C VAL A 15 -1.01 22.64 -29.45
N GLY A 16 0.13 22.42 -28.80
CA GLY A 16 0.58 21.08 -28.44
C GLY A 16 -0.41 20.47 -27.47
N SER A 17 -1.22 19.52 -27.94
CA SER A 17 -2.05 18.69 -27.09
C SER A 17 -1.16 17.83 -26.21
N ALA A 18 -0.87 18.29 -25.00
CA ALA A 18 -0.39 17.43 -23.93
C ALA A 18 -1.51 16.45 -23.60
N ALA A 19 -1.47 15.25 -24.18
CA ALA A 19 -2.32 14.15 -23.78
C ALA A 19 -2.11 13.96 -22.27
N LEU A 20 -3.13 14.29 -21.47
CA LEU A 20 -3.14 13.98 -20.04
C LEU A 20 -3.05 12.46 -19.93
N ALA A 21 -1.86 11.96 -19.61
CA ALA A 21 -1.66 10.54 -19.37
C ALA A 21 -2.55 10.17 -18.19
N GLN A 22 -3.66 9.48 -18.50
CA GLN A 22 -4.57 8.92 -17.50
C GLN A 22 -3.76 7.89 -16.70
N SER A 23 -3.17 8.30 -15.59
CA SER A 23 -2.43 7.41 -14.70
C SER A 23 -3.43 6.46 -14.05
N SER A 24 -3.68 5.32 -14.67
CA SER A 24 -4.52 4.28 -14.08
C SER A 24 -3.86 3.76 -12.81
N ALA A 25 -4.59 3.81 -11.70
CA ALA A 25 -4.09 3.31 -10.43
C ALA A 25 -4.28 1.78 -10.38
N GLN A 26 -3.23 1.05 -10.03
CA GLN A 26 -3.27 -0.40 -9.84
C GLN A 26 -3.19 -0.73 -8.35
N LYS A 27 -3.82 -1.83 -7.94
CA LYS A 27 -3.82 -2.26 -6.54
C LYS A 27 -2.52 -3.00 -6.21
N TYR A 28 -1.84 -2.57 -5.15
CA TYR A 28 -0.61 -3.16 -4.63
C TYR A 28 -0.75 -3.50 -3.15
N TRP A 29 -0.06 -4.55 -2.73
CA TRP A 29 0.39 -4.75 -1.36
C TRP A 29 1.66 -3.95 -1.12
N ILE A 30 1.68 -3.22 -0.01
CA ILE A 30 2.81 -2.46 0.54
C ILE A 30 3.25 -3.21 1.79
N PHE A 31 4.36 -3.93 1.73
CA PHE A 31 4.91 -4.66 2.86
C PHE A 31 5.88 -3.79 3.65
N PHE A 32 5.78 -3.80 4.97
CA PHE A 32 6.64 -3.02 5.84
C PHE A 32 7.80 -3.85 6.39
N ARG A 33 8.91 -3.19 6.70
CA ARG A 33 10.12 -3.84 7.20
C ARG A 33 9.96 -4.37 8.61
N ASP A 34 9.21 -3.65 9.43
CA ASP A 34 9.04 -3.90 10.86
C ASP A 34 7.67 -3.40 11.34
N LYS A 35 7.40 -3.56 12.63
CA LYS A 35 6.18 -3.12 13.32
C LYS A 35 6.34 -1.76 14.01
N GLY A 36 7.35 -0.99 13.61
CA GLY A 36 7.85 0.20 14.29
C GLY A 36 9.17 -0.08 15.03
N PRO A 37 9.98 0.96 15.32
CA PRO A 37 11.37 0.82 15.78
C PRO A 37 11.54 0.14 17.14
N VAL A 38 10.48 0.08 17.97
CA VAL A 38 10.52 -0.51 19.32
C VAL A 38 9.29 -1.38 19.61
N ALA A 39 8.68 -1.96 18.57
CA ALA A 39 7.33 -2.51 18.63
C ALA A 39 7.09 -3.57 19.73
N LEU A 40 8.11 -4.39 20.05
CA LEU A 40 8.03 -5.44 21.07
C LEU A 40 8.44 -5.01 22.48
N ALA A 41 8.82 -3.75 22.69
CA ALA A 41 9.10 -3.26 24.03
C ALA A 41 7.79 -3.22 24.86
N LYS A 42 7.81 -3.85 26.04
CA LYS A 42 6.64 -3.98 26.93
C LYS A 42 6.02 -2.64 27.35
N SER A 43 6.82 -1.57 27.32
CA SER A 43 6.40 -0.20 27.61
C SER A 43 5.59 0.46 26.48
N THR A 44 5.55 -0.12 25.28
CA THR A 44 4.82 0.45 24.15
C THR A 44 3.32 0.18 24.25
N LEU A 45 2.52 1.09 23.69
CA LEU A 45 1.08 0.90 23.57
C LEU A 45 0.75 -0.34 22.73
N ALA A 46 1.44 -0.54 21.60
CA ALA A 46 1.22 -1.67 20.70
C ALA A 46 1.38 -3.03 21.41
N TYR A 47 2.40 -3.17 22.28
CA TYR A 47 2.59 -4.39 23.07
C TYR A 47 1.44 -4.59 24.05
N ARG A 48 1.02 -3.55 24.79
CA ARG A 48 -0.06 -3.65 25.77
C ARG A 48 -1.40 -4.03 25.12
N GLU A 49 -1.74 -3.42 23.99
CA GLU A 49 -2.97 -3.74 23.24
C GLU A 49 -2.93 -5.17 22.69
N ALA A 50 -1.77 -5.65 22.24
CA ALA A 50 -1.61 -7.04 21.83
C ALA A 50 -1.74 -8.02 23.00
N ALA A 51 -1.19 -7.67 24.17
CA ALA A 51 -1.29 -8.48 25.38
C ALA A 51 -2.74 -8.60 25.86
N GLN A 52 -3.49 -7.50 25.84
CA GLN A 52 -4.92 -7.47 26.22
C GLN A 52 -5.81 -8.34 25.33
N ARG A 53 -5.41 -8.63 24.09
CA ARG A 53 -6.14 -9.53 23.18
C ARG A 53 -5.86 -11.01 23.43
N LEU A 54 -4.88 -11.36 24.25
CA LEU A 54 -4.64 -12.75 24.60
C LEU A 54 -5.63 -13.20 25.68
N SER A 55 -6.40 -14.24 25.36
CA SER A 55 -7.18 -14.94 26.38
C SER A 55 -6.29 -15.79 27.27
N ASP A 56 -6.75 -16.11 28.48
CA ASP A 56 -6.04 -17.00 29.41
C ASP A 56 -5.69 -18.33 28.75
N ARG A 57 -6.61 -18.91 27.99
CA ARG A 57 -6.37 -20.14 27.21
C ARG A 57 -5.22 -19.96 26.22
N ALA A 58 -5.14 -18.82 25.54
CA ALA A 58 -4.05 -18.54 24.60
C ALA A 58 -2.70 -18.39 25.32
N ILE A 59 -2.69 -17.74 26.48
CA ILE A 59 -1.51 -17.59 27.34
C ILE A 59 -1.02 -18.97 27.79
N GLN A 60 -1.90 -19.80 28.36
CA GLN A 60 -1.56 -21.14 28.84
C GLN A 60 -1.00 -22.03 27.71
N ARG A 61 -1.58 -21.95 26.50
CA ARG A 61 -1.07 -22.69 25.34
C ARG A 61 0.33 -22.22 24.94
N ARG A 62 0.60 -20.92 24.97
CA ARG A 62 1.90 -20.35 24.58
C ARG A 62 3.00 -20.69 25.59
N LEU A 63 2.69 -20.66 26.89
CA LEU A 63 3.64 -21.00 27.97
C LEU A 63 4.18 -22.44 27.87
N LYS A 64 3.50 -23.35 27.16
CA LYS A 64 4.00 -24.72 26.91
C LYS A 64 5.23 -24.77 25.99
N VAL A 65 5.42 -23.77 25.13
CA VAL A 65 6.43 -23.77 24.06
C VAL A 65 7.22 -22.46 23.96
N ARG A 66 6.90 -21.46 24.78
CA ARG A 66 7.56 -20.14 24.81
C ARG A 66 7.86 -19.75 26.26
N PRO A 67 8.97 -19.04 26.51
CA PRO A 67 9.24 -18.49 27.83
C PRO A 67 8.25 -17.35 28.17
N PRO A 68 7.94 -17.11 29.46
CA PRO A 68 6.97 -16.08 29.89
C PRO A 68 7.29 -14.68 29.38
N GLU A 69 8.58 -14.35 29.27
CA GLU A 69 9.07 -13.06 28.78
C GLU A 69 8.87 -12.83 27.28
N ARG A 70 8.56 -13.87 26.49
CA ARG A 70 8.33 -13.80 25.03
C ARG A 70 6.98 -14.40 24.63
N LEU A 71 5.92 -14.02 25.33
CA LEU A 71 4.57 -14.47 25.01
C LEU A 71 4.07 -13.91 23.67
N LEU A 72 4.38 -12.65 23.36
CA LEU A 72 4.02 -11.99 22.11
C LEU A 72 5.19 -12.00 21.13
N ASP A 73 4.85 -12.00 19.84
CA ASP A 73 5.78 -11.77 18.75
C ASP A 73 5.26 -10.67 17.80
N GLU A 74 6.04 -10.32 16.77
CA GLU A 74 5.67 -9.26 15.83
C GLU A 74 4.35 -9.52 15.13
N THR A 75 3.97 -10.79 14.93
CA THR A 75 2.72 -11.11 14.26
C THR A 75 1.54 -10.68 15.11
N ASP A 76 1.64 -10.71 16.44
CA ASP A 76 0.59 -10.24 17.35
C ASP A 76 0.35 -8.73 17.27
N LEU A 77 1.34 -7.95 16.83
CA LEU A 77 1.27 -6.50 16.80
C LEU A 77 0.54 -5.97 15.55
N GLU A 78 -0.25 -4.93 15.75
CA GLU A 78 -0.88 -4.21 14.66
C GLU A 78 0.15 -3.56 13.71
N VAL A 79 -0.25 -3.29 12.47
CA VAL A 79 0.58 -2.48 11.56
C VAL A 79 0.79 -1.10 12.18
N TYR A 80 2.05 -0.64 12.15
CA TYR A 80 2.48 0.57 12.84
C TYR A 80 1.72 1.82 12.33
N PRO A 81 1.00 2.54 13.21
CA PRO A 81 0.15 3.66 12.78
C PRO A 81 0.91 4.78 12.05
N ALA A 82 2.16 5.05 12.41
CA ALA A 82 2.95 6.10 11.76
C ALA A 82 3.23 5.80 10.28
N TYR A 83 3.40 4.53 9.89
CA TYR A 83 3.55 4.14 8.49
C TYR A 83 2.24 4.36 7.72
N LEU A 84 1.10 4.11 8.34
CA LEU A 84 -0.22 4.38 7.74
C LEU A 84 -0.42 5.90 7.55
N GLN A 85 -0.07 6.70 8.55
CA GLN A 85 -0.15 8.16 8.46
C GLN A 85 0.77 8.70 7.36
N ALA A 86 2.00 8.18 7.26
CA ALA A 86 2.93 8.57 6.21
C ALA A 86 2.37 8.28 4.80
N LEU A 87 1.70 7.14 4.61
CA LEU A 87 1.02 6.82 3.35
C LEU A 87 -0.16 7.78 3.09
N GLN A 88 -0.98 8.06 4.09
CA GLN A 88 -2.11 8.99 3.95
C GLN A 88 -1.66 10.40 3.57
N ASN A 89 -0.55 10.88 4.14
CA ASN A 89 0.05 12.17 3.79
C ASN A 89 0.53 12.24 2.32
N LEU A 90 0.75 11.09 1.68
CA LEU A 90 1.06 10.97 0.24
C LEU A 90 -0.20 10.80 -0.63
N GLY A 91 -1.39 11.00 -0.06
CA GLY A 91 -2.67 10.77 -0.73
C GLY A 91 -2.94 9.29 -1.03
N ILE A 92 -2.32 8.38 -0.28
CA ILE A 92 -2.50 6.93 -0.43
C ILE A 92 -3.39 6.44 0.71
N HIS A 93 -4.55 5.90 0.35
CA HIS A 93 -5.53 5.40 1.33
C HIS A 93 -5.46 3.86 1.39
N PRO A 94 -4.99 3.27 2.50
CA PRO A 94 -5.05 1.84 2.72
C PRO A 94 -6.49 1.30 2.64
N ILE A 95 -6.69 0.23 1.89
CA ILE A 95 -7.98 -0.46 1.67
C ILE A 95 -8.10 -1.67 2.59
N VAL A 96 -7.03 -2.45 2.69
CA VAL A 96 -6.96 -3.64 3.55
C VAL A 96 -5.70 -3.57 4.37
N LYS A 97 -5.79 -3.83 5.67
CA LYS A 97 -4.66 -3.95 6.57
C LYS A 97 -4.50 -5.41 6.98
N SER A 98 -3.32 -5.97 6.75
CA SER A 98 -2.97 -7.33 7.18
C SER A 98 -1.92 -7.28 8.27
N ARG A 99 -2.35 -7.61 9.49
CA ARG A 99 -1.47 -7.76 10.64
C ARG A 99 -0.40 -8.83 10.39
N TRP A 100 -0.80 -10.01 9.93
CA TRP A 100 0.09 -11.16 9.72
C TRP A 100 1.14 -10.91 8.64
N LEU A 101 0.76 -10.30 7.52
CA LEU A 101 1.70 -9.96 6.44
C LEU A 101 2.55 -8.73 6.75
N ASN A 102 2.21 -8.01 7.81
CA ASN A 102 2.72 -6.67 8.08
C ASN A 102 2.63 -5.76 6.84
N ALA A 103 1.43 -5.66 6.28
CA ALA A 103 1.23 -4.99 5.00
C ALA A 103 -0.14 -4.30 4.92
N VAL A 104 -0.25 -3.36 4.00
CA VAL A 104 -1.55 -2.83 3.55
C VAL A 104 -1.71 -2.98 2.05
N SER A 105 -2.94 -3.05 1.57
CA SER A 105 -3.22 -2.87 0.14
C SER A 105 -3.75 -1.48 -0.15
N ALA A 106 -3.35 -0.87 -1.25
CA ALA A 106 -3.84 0.43 -1.72
C ALA A 106 -3.78 0.51 -3.25
N TYR A 107 -4.56 1.42 -3.85
CA TYR A 107 -4.38 1.80 -5.25
C TYR A 107 -3.25 2.80 -5.36
N LEU A 108 -2.29 2.53 -6.24
CA LEU A 108 -1.13 3.38 -6.48
C LEU A 108 -1.05 3.76 -7.95
N THR A 109 -0.81 5.04 -8.21
CA THR A 109 -0.33 5.54 -9.51
C THR A 109 1.13 5.15 -9.71
N GLN A 110 1.65 5.23 -10.95
CA GLN A 110 3.07 4.97 -11.19
C GLN A 110 4.00 5.95 -10.48
N ALA A 111 3.58 7.21 -10.31
CA ALA A 111 4.34 8.17 -9.52
C ALA A 111 4.39 7.76 -8.04
N GLN A 112 3.24 7.44 -7.45
CA GLN A 112 3.15 6.96 -6.07
C GLN A 112 3.91 5.65 -5.85
N LEU A 113 3.91 4.73 -6.82
CA LEU A 113 4.65 3.48 -6.73
C LEU A 113 6.15 3.73 -6.53
N ARG A 114 6.74 4.65 -7.31
CA ARG A 114 8.14 5.06 -7.16
C ARG A 114 8.39 5.71 -5.81
N THR A 115 7.52 6.64 -5.39
CA THR A 115 7.65 7.31 -4.10
C THR A 115 7.55 6.34 -2.93
N VAL A 116 6.59 5.42 -2.93
CA VAL A 116 6.43 4.43 -1.86
C VAL A 116 7.61 3.46 -1.83
N SER A 117 8.14 3.07 -3.00
CA SER A 117 9.29 2.14 -3.07
C SER A 117 10.56 2.70 -2.42
N SER A 118 10.71 4.02 -2.32
CA SER A 118 11.87 4.67 -1.70
C SER A 118 11.72 4.93 -0.20
N LEU A 119 10.55 4.70 0.39
CA LEU A 119 10.34 4.90 1.82
C LEU A 119 11.15 3.88 2.62
N ALA A 120 11.92 4.35 3.60
CA ALA A 120 12.85 3.53 4.38
C ALA A 120 12.16 2.35 5.10
N PHE A 121 10.90 2.52 5.49
CA PHE A 121 10.12 1.50 6.20
C PHE A 121 9.39 0.52 5.26
N VAL A 122 9.45 0.73 3.94
CA VAL A 122 8.87 -0.20 2.96
C VAL A 122 9.89 -1.30 2.66
N LYS A 123 9.44 -2.54 2.76
CA LYS A 123 10.23 -3.74 2.44
C LYS A 123 10.17 -4.05 0.96
N HIS A 124 8.97 -4.16 0.42
CA HIS A 124 8.72 -4.35 -1.02
C HIS A 124 7.26 -4.07 -1.36
N LEU A 125 6.99 -3.94 -2.65
CA LEU A 125 5.66 -3.75 -3.23
C LEU A 125 5.32 -4.96 -4.09
N GLN A 126 4.08 -5.46 -4.00
CA GLN A 126 3.62 -6.58 -4.80
C GLN A 126 2.24 -6.29 -5.40
N PRO A 127 2.04 -6.45 -6.71
CA PRO A 127 0.70 -6.37 -7.30
C PRO A 127 -0.30 -7.30 -6.59
N VAL A 128 -1.52 -6.82 -6.36
CA VAL A 128 -2.61 -7.70 -5.93
C VAL A 128 -3.06 -8.50 -7.15
N ARG A 129 -2.84 -9.82 -7.13
CA ARG A 129 -3.30 -10.72 -8.18
C ARG A 129 -4.82 -10.78 -8.20
N ARG A 130 -5.39 -10.78 -9.41
CA ARG A 130 -6.80 -11.10 -9.65
C ARG A 130 -6.88 -12.51 -10.19
N LEU A 131 -7.89 -13.25 -9.75
CA LEU A 131 -8.22 -14.55 -10.30
C LEU A 131 -9.35 -14.33 -11.31
N ASP A 132 -9.03 -14.47 -12.58
CA ASP A 132 -10.01 -14.41 -13.65
C ASP A 132 -10.56 -15.82 -13.86
N ILE A 133 -11.72 -16.09 -13.25
CA ILE A 133 -12.44 -17.36 -13.45
C ILE A 133 -13.34 -17.17 -14.68
N PRO A 134 -13.15 -17.93 -15.77
CA PRO A 134 -14.08 -17.91 -16.89
C PRO A 134 -15.49 -18.22 -16.38
N ARG A 135 -16.47 -17.39 -16.75
CA ARG A 135 -17.86 -17.67 -16.38
C ARG A 135 -18.27 -18.98 -17.06
N PRO A 136 -18.82 -19.97 -16.33
CA PRO A 136 -19.32 -21.17 -16.98
C PRO A 136 -20.39 -20.80 -18.01
N PRO A 137 -20.50 -21.53 -19.14
CA PRO A 137 -21.55 -21.27 -20.12
C PRO A 137 -22.90 -21.31 -19.40
N GLY A 138 -23.71 -20.26 -19.61
CA GLY A 138 -25.06 -20.22 -19.05
C GLY A 138 -25.83 -21.45 -19.49
N LYS A 139 -26.56 -22.10 -18.58
CA LYS A 139 -27.53 -23.13 -18.97
C LYS A 139 -28.51 -22.46 -19.94
N VAL A 140 -28.61 -22.99 -21.15
CA VAL A 140 -29.65 -22.56 -22.09
C VAL A 140 -31.00 -22.94 -21.44
N PRO A 141 -31.93 -21.99 -21.26
CA PRO A 141 -33.27 -22.33 -20.78
C PRO A 141 -33.96 -23.30 -21.77
N PRO A 142 -34.88 -24.15 -21.30
CA PRO A 142 -35.57 -25.14 -22.13
C PRO A 142 -36.39 -24.51 -23.25
#